data_AF-A0A2I0WP40-F1
#
_entry.id   AF-A0A2I0WP40-F1
#
_cell.length_a   1.000
_cell.length_b   1.000
_cell.length_c   1.000
_cell.angle_alpha   90.00
_cell.angle_beta   90.00
_cell.angle_gamma   90.00
#
_symmetry.space_group_name_H-M   'P 1'
#
loop_
_entity.id
_entity.type
_entity.pdbx_description
1 polymer ?
#
loop_
_entity_poly.entity_id
_entity_poly.type
_entity_poly.pdbx_seq_one_letter_code
_entity_poly.pdbx_strand_id
1 'polypeptide(L)'
;MVKDGIKSIEFVVEKIRDTVSFLNASEGRLLRFADVVHQLHLPTRKLIMDCPTRWNSTYNMLTVALQLREAFTSYSEREVTYHNSPMEDEWTKIEKVCDVLGYFNEATNIISGTEYPTSNLFLSHICTIKKVLDDSSISSDDFVRHMTMKMKEKFDKYWGECNLLMAFGAIMDPRMKFLVIEFAYPMIYSDQSGQNIAYVRTLLYE
;
A
#
# COMPACT_ATOMS: atom_id res chain seq x y z
N MET A 1 -2.93 -10.24 -3.58
CA MET A 1 -2.52 -8.98 -4.24
C MET A 1 -1.42 -8.31 -3.45
N VAL A 2 -1.71 -7.45 -2.45
CA VAL A 2 -0.65 -6.69 -1.75
C VAL A 2 0.40 -7.60 -1.09
N LYS A 3 -0.04 -8.68 -0.43
CA LYS A 3 0.89 -9.67 0.14
C LYS A 3 1.86 -10.28 -0.88
N ASP A 4 1.41 -10.49 -2.11
CA ASP A 4 2.26 -11.06 -3.16
C ASP A 4 3.35 -10.07 -3.57
N GLY A 5 3.04 -8.76 -3.61
CA GLY A 5 4.04 -7.71 -3.76
C GLY A 5 5.00 -7.63 -2.58
N ILE A 6 4.49 -7.70 -1.35
CA ILE A 6 5.33 -7.65 -0.13
C ILE A 6 6.36 -8.80 -0.10
N LYS A 7 6.02 -9.99 -0.61
CA LYS A 7 6.97 -11.10 -0.73
C LYS A 7 8.17 -10.76 -1.61
N SER A 8 7.98 -9.97 -2.67
CA SER A 8 9.07 -9.52 -3.54
C SER A 8 10.06 -8.58 -2.85
N ILE A 9 9.70 -8.02 -1.70
CA ILE A 9 10.51 -7.06 -0.94
C ILE A 9 10.83 -7.58 0.48
N GLU A 10 10.67 -8.89 0.70
CA GLU A 10 10.75 -9.51 2.03
C GLU A 10 12.05 -9.18 2.75
N PHE A 11 13.19 -9.15 2.04
CA PHE A 11 14.50 -8.81 2.62
C PHE A 11 14.53 -7.42 3.29
N VAL A 12 13.86 -6.42 2.68
CA VAL A 12 13.80 -5.06 3.24
C VAL A 12 12.89 -5.04 4.47
N VAL A 13 11.77 -5.75 4.38
CA VAL A 13 10.79 -5.84 5.48
C VAL A 13 11.42 -6.55 6.68
N GLU A 14 12.16 -7.63 6.46
CA GLU A 14 12.89 -8.37 7.49
C GLU A 14 13.92 -7.50 8.20
N LYS A 15 14.69 -6.67 7.49
CA LYS A 15 15.62 -5.72 8.13
C LYS A 15 14.93 -4.75 9.08
N ILE A 16 13.75 -4.24 8.69
CA ILE A 16 12.97 -3.37 9.57
C ILE A 16 12.42 -4.16 10.76
N ARG A 17 11.93 -5.38 10.56
CA ARG A 17 11.51 -6.26 11.68
C ARG A 17 12.64 -6.52 12.66
N ASP A 18 13.83 -6.84 12.17
CA ASP A 18 15.00 -7.12 13.00
C ASP A 18 15.38 -5.90 13.83
N THR A 19 15.40 -4.74 13.20
CA THR A 19 15.70 -3.46 13.85
C THR A 19 14.68 -3.13 14.94
N VAL A 20 13.38 -3.24 14.64
CA VAL A 20 12.32 -2.97 15.61
C VAL A 20 12.34 -4.00 16.74
N SER A 21 12.58 -5.28 16.43
CA SER A 21 12.71 -6.38 17.40
C SER A 21 13.90 -6.15 18.34
N PHE A 22 15.06 -5.77 17.80
CA PHE A 22 16.27 -5.50 18.56
C PHE A 22 16.07 -4.41 19.62
N LEU A 23 15.40 -3.32 19.24
CA LEU A 23 15.08 -2.23 20.15
C LEU A 23 14.03 -2.66 21.18
N ASN A 24 12.93 -3.26 20.74
CA ASN A 24 11.84 -3.71 21.61
C ASN A 24 12.27 -4.80 22.61
N ALA A 25 13.36 -5.51 22.35
CA ALA A 25 13.88 -6.53 23.25
C ALA A 25 14.44 -5.99 24.57
N SER A 26 14.71 -4.68 24.69
CA SER A 26 15.24 -4.08 25.91
C SER A 26 14.72 -2.67 26.14
N GLU A 27 14.13 -2.43 27.31
CA GLU A 27 13.69 -1.08 27.72
C GLU A 27 14.84 -0.07 27.71
N GLY A 28 16.05 -0.48 28.12
CA GLY A 28 17.23 0.37 28.05
C GLY A 28 17.60 0.79 26.62
N ARG A 29 17.43 -0.11 25.63
CA ARG A 29 17.63 0.23 24.20
C ARG A 29 16.57 1.20 23.71
N LEU A 30 15.31 0.99 24.08
CA LEU A 30 14.22 1.90 23.73
C LEU A 30 14.42 3.29 24.32
N LEU A 31 14.87 3.41 25.57
CA LEU A 31 15.16 4.70 26.19
C LEU A 31 16.28 5.44 25.45
N ARG A 32 17.40 4.76 25.17
CA ARG A 32 18.51 5.35 24.40
C ARG A 32 18.10 5.75 22.99
N PHE A 33 17.25 4.95 22.34
CA PHE A 33 16.70 5.30 21.03
C PHE A 33 15.75 6.51 21.12
N ALA A 34 14.90 6.57 22.16
CA ALA A 34 14.03 7.72 22.40
C ALA A 34 14.83 9.00 22.66
N ASP A 35 15.96 8.92 23.36
CA ASP A 35 16.88 10.04 23.53
C ASP A 35 17.43 10.54 22.18
N VAL A 36 17.78 9.63 21.26
CA VAL A 36 18.21 9.97 19.89
C VAL A 36 17.06 10.66 19.13
N VAL A 37 15.85 10.11 19.18
CA VAL A 37 14.66 10.70 18.55
C VAL A 37 14.42 12.12 19.06
N HIS A 38 14.54 12.34 20.37
CA HIS A 38 14.38 13.66 20.99
C HIS A 38 15.50 14.62 20.57
N GLN A 39 16.76 14.18 20.55
CA GLN A 39 17.90 15.01 20.11
C GLN A 39 17.77 15.46 18.65
N LEU A 40 17.22 14.60 17.78
CA LEU A 40 16.97 14.91 16.37
C LEU A 40 15.65 15.66 16.15
N HIS A 41 14.89 15.98 17.21
CA HIS A 41 13.59 16.66 17.13
C HIS A 41 12.57 15.95 16.22
N LEU A 42 12.65 14.61 16.17
CA LEU A 42 11.76 13.78 15.36
C LEU A 42 10.43 13.52 16.09
N PRO A 43 9.34 13.22 15.35
CA PRO A 43 8.06 12.94 15.97
C PRO A 43 8.14 11.71 16.88
N THR A 44 7.63 11.84 18.11
CA THR A 44 7.57 10.71 19.04
C THR A 44 6.55 9.69 18.54
N ARG A 45 7.05 8.54 18.08
CA ARG A 45 6.25 7.41 17.60
C ARG A 45 6.64 6.15 18.34
N LYS A 46 5.65 5.32 18.65
CA LYS A 46 5.90 3.98 19.17
C LYS A 46 6.37 3.08 18.03
N LEU A 47 7.48 2.37 18.24
CA LEU A 47 7.91 1.33 17.33
C LEU A 47 6.91 0.17 17.38
N ILE A 48 6.36 -0.18 16.22
CA ILE A 48 5.33 -1.20 16.07
C ILE A 48 5.88 -2.38 15.28
N MET A 49 5.75 -3.58 15.81
CA MET A 49 5.99 -4.81 15.06
C MET A 49 4.79 -5.10 14.18
N ASP A 50 5.03 -5.56 12.96
CA ASP A 50 3.95 -5.98 12.09
C ASP A 50 3.39 -7.36 12.45
N CYS A 51 2.21 -7.65 11.92
CA CYS A 51 1.62 -8.97 11.88
C CYS A 51 1.82 -9.52 10.46
N PRO A 52 2.66 -10.55 10.24
CA PRO A 52 3.01 -11.04 8.90
C PRO A 52 1.80 -11.48 8.05
N THR A 53 0.68 -11.80 8.69
CA THR A 53 -0.56 -12.17 8.01
C THR A 53 -1.45 -10.98 7.63
N ARG A 54 -1.09 -9.74 7.99
CA ARG A 54 -1.87 -8.51 7.71
C ARG A 54 -0.99 -7.44 7.08
N TRP A 55 -1.12 -7.24 5.79
CA TRP A 55 -0.29 -6.30 5.04
C TRP A 55 -0.40 -4.84 5.56
N ASN A 56 -1.58 -4.40 6.04
CA ASN A 56 -1.75 -3.08 6.66
C ASN A 56 -0.79 -2.85 7.84
N SER A 57 -0.55 -3.88 8.64
CA SER A 57 0.38 -3.78 9.77
C SER A 57 1.83 -3.68 9.31
N THR A 58 2.20 -4.35 8.21
CA THR A 58 3.51 -4.21 7.57
C THR A 58 3.69 -2.79 7.04
N TYR A 59 2.69 -2.26 6.33
CA TYR A 59 2.71 -0.88 5.84
C TYR A 59 2.87 0.14 6.98
N ASN A 60 2.13 -0.02 8.08
CA ASN A 60 2.24 0.86 9.25
C ASN A 60 3.64 0.80 9.87
N MET A 61 4.22 -0.40 10.04
CA MET A 61 5.58 -0.57 10.54
C MET A 61 6.61 0.13 9.65
N LEU A 62 6.54 -0.06 8.33
CA LEU A 62 7.45 0.59 7.38
C LEU A 62 7.32 2.12 7.42
N THR A 63 6.10 2.63 7.47
CA THR A 63 5.83 4.08 7.53
C THR A 63 6.36 4.71 8.80
N VAL A 64 6.18 4.06 9.97
CA VAL A 64 6.77 4.51 11.23
C VAL A 64 8.28 4.45 11.20
N ALA A 65 8.85 3.37 10.63
CA ALA A 65 10.29 3.23 10.53
C ALA A 65 10.92 4.32 9.64
N LEU A 66 10.29 4.66 8.51
CA LEU A 66 10.71 5.76 7.64
C LEU A 66 10.72 7.12 8.36
N GLN A 67 9.68 7.41 9.16
CA GLN A 67 9.62 8.66 9.95
C GLN A 67 10.76 8.78 10.98
N LEU A 68 11.35 7.65 11.36
CA LEU A 68 12.43 7.56 12.34
C LEU A 68 13.76 7.15 11.71
N ARG A 69 13.88 7.20 10.38
CA ARG A 69 15.06 6.79 9.62
C ARG A 69 16.35 7.38 10.20
N GLU A 70 16.40 8.69 10.39
CA GLU A 70 17.58 9.38 10.91
C GLU A 70 17.94 8.92 12.33
N ALA A 71 16.93 8.60 13.16
CA ALA A 71 17.18 8.05 14.48
C ALA A 71 17.79 6.65 14.41
N PHE A 72 17.35 5.78 13.48
CA PHE A 72 17.97 4.47 13.29
C PHE A 72 19.43 4.58 12.86
N THR A 73 19.71 5.46 11.89
CA THR A 73 21.08 5.71 11.44
C THR A 73 21.95 6.25 12.58
N SER A 74 21.53 7.30 13.29
CA SER A 74 22.31 7.86 14.40
C SER A 74 22.46 6.89 15.58
N TYR A 75 21.45 6.06 15.86
CA TYR A 75 21.54 5.04 16.88
C TYR A 75 22.58 3.96 16.53
N SER A 76 22.70 3.59 15.25
CA SER A 76 23.71 2.63 14.77
C SER A 76 25.16 3.11 14.95
N GLU A 77 25.39 4.42 14.87
CA GLU A 77 26.71 5.01 15.10
C GLU A 77 27.12 4.97 16.57
N ARG A 78 26.14 4.91 17.49
CA ARG A 78 26.36 4.95 18.96
C ARG A 78 26.40 3.57 19.59
N GLU A 79 25.70 2.60 19.01
CA GLU A 79 25.48 1.29 19.62
C GLU A 79 26.16 0.17 18.83
N VAL A 80 27.33 -0.23 19.31
CA VAL A 80 28.17 -1.27 18.68
C VAL A 80 27.43 -2.60 18.49
N THR A 81 26.45 -2.91 19.34
CA THR A 81 25.66 -4.17 19.26
C THR A 81 24.54 -4.14 18.20
N TYR A 82 24.28 -2.98 17.57
CA TYR A 82 23.25 -2.83 16.56
C TYR A 82 23.84 -2.98 15.15
N HIS A 83 23.91 -4.22 14.68
CA HIS A 83 24.59 -4.56 13.43
C HIS A 83 23.71 -4.50 12.17
N ASN A 84 22.38 -4.57 12.32
CA ASN A 84 21.44 -4.73 11.20
C ASN A 84 20.70 -3.43 10.84
N SER A 85 21.39 -2.28 10.94
CA SER A 85 20.80 -1.01 10.49
C SER A 85 20.58 -1.02 8.97
N PRO A 86 19.40 -0.61 8.47
CA PRO A 86 19.18 -0.46 7.04
C PRO A 86 20.11 0.61 6.45
N MET A 87 20.59 0.35 5.23
CA MET A 87 21.42 1.26 4.44
C MET A 87 20.55 2.30 3.70
N GLU A 88 21.18 3.36 3.20
CA GLU A 88 20.46 4.45 2.53
C GLU A 88 19.72 4.01 1.25
N ASP A 89 20.29 3.07 0.50
CA ASP A 89 19.61 2.48 -0.66
C ASP A 89 18.38 1.65 -0.25
N GLU A 90 18.44 1.02 0.92
CA GLU A 90 17.33 0.24 1.49
C GLU A 90 16.23 1.16 1.99
N TRP A 91 16.58 2.26 2.64
CA TRP A 91 15.60 3.30 3.00
C TRP A 91 14.90 3.86 1.77
N THR A 92 15.64 4.13 0.70
CA THR A 92 15.07 4.59 -0.58
C THR A 92 14.10 3.55 -1.16
N LYS A 93 14.40 2.25 -1.04
CA LYS A 93 13.48 1.18 -1.44
C LYS A 93 12.22 1.15 -0.57
N ILE A 94 12.35 1.34 0.75
CA ILE A 94 11.20 1.38 1.67
C ILE A 94 10.28 2.55 1.36
N GLU A 95 10.85 3.73 1.09
CA GLU A 95 10.10 4.94 0.71
C GLU A 95 9.23 4.66 -0.52
N LYS A 96 9.83 4.17 -1.60
CA LYS A 96 9.12 3.82 -2.84
C LYS A 96 8.04 2.75 -2.63
N VAL A 97 8.28 1.78 -1.77
CA VAL A 97 7.27 0.78 -1.39
C VAL A 97 6.11 1.46 -0.67
N CYS A 98 6.38 2.35 0.29
CA CYS A 98 5.36 3.05 1.03
C CYS A 98 4.54 4.00 0.14
N ASP A 99 5.15 4.61 -0.88
CA ASP A 99 4.43 5.42 -1.86
C ASP A 99 3.37 4.60 -2.61
N VAL A 100 3.72 3.40 -3.08
CA VAL A 100 2.78 2.50 -3.76
C VAL A 100 1.73 1.98 -2.79
N LEU A 101 2.15 1.46 -1.63
CA LEU A 101 1.25 0.86 -0.65
C LEU A 101 0.32 1.89 0.02
N GLY A 102 0.70 3.17 0.04
CA GLY A 102 -0.13 4.27 0.55
C GLY A 102 -1.49 4.35 -0.13
N TYR A 103 -1.53 4.22 -1.46
CA TYR A 103 -2.78 4.20 -2.22
C TYR A 103 -3.69 3.03 -1.85
N PHE A 104 -3.11 1.86 -1.58
CA PHE A 104 -3.88 0.70 -1.11
C PHE A 104 -4.40 0.92 0.30
N ASN A 105 -3.61 1.54 1.18
CA ASN A 105 -3.99 1.78 2.56
C ASN A 105 -5.12 2.80 2.64
N GLU A 106 -5.02 3.88 1.88
CA GLU A 106 -6.09 4.87 1.73
C GLU A 106 -7.39 4.23 1.21
N ALA A 107 -7.31 3.53 0.08
CA ALA A 107 -8.46 2.82 -0.48
C ALA A 107 -9.09 1.84 0.52
N THR A 108 -8.27 1.08 1.25
CA THR A 108 -8.75 0.13 2.26
C THR A 108 -9.44 0.82 3.41
N ASN A 109 -8.92 1.94 3.91
CA ASN A 109 -9.53 2.70 5.00
C ASN A 109 -10.89 3.28 4.58
N ILE A 110 -11.00 3.79 3.34
CA ILE A 110 -12.27 4.32 2.82
C ILE A 110 -13.29 3.20 2.63
N ILE A 111 -12.88 2.09 2.00
CA ILE A 111 -13.78 0.97 1.72
C ILE A 111 -14.20 0.23 3.00
N SER A 112 -13.36 0.24 4.05
CA SER A 112 -13.66 -0.39 5.34
C SER A 112 -14.49 0.48 6.28
N GLY A 113 -14.87 1.69 5.86
CA GLY A 113 -15.72 2.59 6.63
C GLY A 113 -17.09 1.98 6.92
N THR A 114 -17.61 2.23 8.13
CA THR A 114 -18.93 1.73 8.57
C THR A 114 -19.95 2.84 8.78
N GLU A 115 -19.52 4.10 8.76
CA GLU A 115 -20.36 5.28 9.03
C GLU A 115 -21.01 5.85 7.77
N TYR A 116 -20.72 5.28 6.60
CA TYR A 116 -21.23 5.72 5.30
C TYR A 116 -21.32 4.56 4.30
N PRO A 117 -22.13 4.68 3.23
CA PRO A 117 -22.15 3.70 2.16
C PRO A 117 -20.79 3.63 1.45
N THR A 118 -20.22 2.43 1.33
CA THR A 118 -18.90 2.22 0.70
C THR A 118 -18.99 1.61 -0.70
N SER A 119 -20.11 0.96 -1.03
CA SER A 119 -20.31 0.26 -2.31
C SER A 119 -20.20 1.19 -3.52
N ASN A 120 -20.70 2.42 -3.40
CA ASN A 120 -20.62 3.43 -4.45
C ASN A 120 -19.21 4.00 -4.67
N LEU A 121 -18.34 3.92 -3.67
CA LEU A 121 -16.96 4.43 -3.71
C LEU A 121 -15.97 3.36 -4.19
N PHE A 122 -16.36 2.09 -4.14
CA PHE A 122 -15.46 0.97 -4.37
C PHE A 122 -14.82 1.02 -5.77
N LEU A 123 -15.62 1.26 -6.82
CA LEU A 123 -15.14 1.30 -8.20
C LEU A 123 -14.06 2.38 -8.43
N SER A 124 -14.25 3.59 -7.90
CA SER A 124 -13.29 4.67 -8.07
C SER A 124 -11.94 4.37 -7.40
N HIS A 125 -11.95 3.71 -6.24
CA HIS A 125 -10.72 3.30 -5.57
C HIS A 125 -10.02 2.14 -6.29
N ILE A 126 -10.78 1.20 -6.86
CA ILE A 126 -10.22 0.14 -7.70
C ILE A 126 -9.57 0.72 -8.96
N CYS A 127 -10.19 1.71 -9.62
CA CYS A 127 -9.56 2.43 -10.73
C CYS A 127 -8.26 3.13 -10.33
N THR A 128 -8.26 3.78 -9.15
CA THR A 128 -7.06 4.44 -8.63
C THR A 128 -5.93 3.45 -8.41
N ILE A 129 -6.22 2.31 -7.79
CA ILE A 129 -5.26 1.21 -7.62
C ILE A 129 -4.76 0.70 -8.97
N LYS A 130 -5.65 0.47 -9.95
CA LYS A 130 -5.28 0.02 -11.28
C LYS A 130 -4.30 0.98 -11.95
N LYS A 131 -4.60 2.28 -11.90
CA LYS A 131 -3.74 3.32 -12.45
C LYS A 131 -2.35 3.32 -11.79
N VAL A 132 -2.29 3.28 -10.47
CA VAL A 132 -1.01 3.23 -9.73
C VAL A 132 -0.21 1.99 -10.12
N LEU A 133 -0.86 0.83 -10.29
CA LEU A 133 -0.21 -0.40 -10.72
C LEU A 133 0.28 -0.33 -12.17
N ASP A 134 -0.50 0.27 -13.08
CA ASP A 134 -0.10 0.41 -14.47
C ASP A 134 1.08 1.39 -14.60
N ASP A 135 1.00 2.56 -13.96
CA ASP A 135 2.05 3.59 -13.96
C ASP A 135 3.34 3.06 -13.30
N SER A 136 3.22 2.34 -12.19
CA SER A 136 4.40 1.77 -11.50
C SER A 136 4.97 0.55 -12.24
N SER A 137 4.19 -0.12 -13.10
CA SER A 137 4.66 -1.24 -13.92
C SER A 137 5.53 -0.81 -15.10
N ILE A 138 5.48 0.46 -15.50
CA ILE A 138 6.35 1.06 -16.52
C ILE A 138 7.51 1.86 -15.90
N SER A 139 7.65 1.83 -14.57
CA SER A 139 8.72 2.52 -13.86
C SER A 139 10.11 2.06 -14.32
N SER A 140 11.06 3.00 -14.38
CA SER A 140 12.47 2.72 -14.62
C SER A 140 13.14 2.01 -13.44
N ASP A 141 12.52 2.04 -12.26
CA ASP A 141 13.00 1.34 -11.07
C ASP A 141 12.60 -0.13 -11.13
N ASP A 142 13.58 -1.00 -11.36
CA ASP A 142 13.38 -2.45 -11.48
C ASP A 142 12.77 -3.08 -10.21
N PHE A 143 13.10 -2.55 -9.03
CA PHE A 143 12.62 -3.08 -7.75
C PHE A 143 11.13 -2.78 -7.57
N VAL A 144 10.72 -1.53 -7.79
CA VAL A 144 9.29 -1.14 -7.74
C VAL A 144 8.51 -1.83 -8.85
N ARG A 145 9.07 -1.91 -10.06
CA ARG A 145 8.44 -2.56 -11.20
C ARG A 145 8.17 -4.04 -10.90
N HIS A 146 9.14 -4.76 -10.35
CA HIS A 146 8.98 -6.17 -10.02
C HIS A 146 7.88 -6.42 -8.97
N MET A 147 7.88 -5.66 -7.87
CA MET A 147 6.83 -5.72 -6.86
C MET A 147 5.44 -5.43 -7.46
N THR A 148 5.35 -4.35 -8.23
CA THR A 148 4.09 -3.88 -8.82
C THR A 148 3.55 -4.87 -9.84
N MET A 149 4.40 -5.48 -10.68
CA MET A 149 3.97 -6.52 -11.63
C MET A 149 3.31 -7.70 -10.90
N LYS A 150 3.86 -8.15 -9.77
CA LYS A 150 3.23 -9.23 -8.97
C LYS A 150 1.89 -8.83 -8.36
N MET A 151 1.75 -7.57 -7.96
CA MET A 151 0.47 -7.05 -7.50
C MET A 151 -0.54 -6.94 -8.64
N LYS A 152 -0.11 -6.46 -9.81
CA LYS A 152 -0.92 -6.33 -11.03
C LYS A 152 -1.42 -7.67 -11.55
N GLU A 153 -0.58 -8.70 -11.60
CA GLU A 153 -1.00 -10.08 -11.95
C GLU A 153 -2.19 -10.55 -11.09
N LYS A 154 -2.17 -10.23 -9.79
CA LYS A 154 -3.27 -10.55 -8.88
C LYS A 154 -4.46 -9.62 -9.06
N PHE A 155 -4.22 -8.34 -9.30
CA PHE A 155 -5.29 -7.38 -9.59
C PHE A 155 -6.10 -7.84 -10.79
N ASP A 156 -5.44 -8.10 -11.92
CA ASP A 156 -6.08 -8.52 -13.17
C ASP A 156 -6.80 -9.87 -12.98
N LYS A 157 -6.27 -10.78 -12.14
CA LYS A 157 -6.97 -12.02 -11.78
C LYS A 157 -8.29 -11.81 -11.03
N TYR A 158 -8.35 -10.85 -10.10
CA TYR A 158 -9.54 -10.63 -9.26
C TYR A 158 -10.53 -9.63 -9.85
N TRP A 159 -10.04 -8.68 -10.65
CA TRP A 159 -10.79 -7.51 -11.12
C TRP A 159 -10.75 -7.34 -12.64
N GLY A 160 -10.10 -8.26 -13.38
CA GLY A 160 -10.02 -8.22 -14.84
C GLY A 160 -11.30 -8.64 -15.56
N GLU A 161 -12.26 -9.24 -14.85
CA GLU A 161 -13.60 -9.50 -15.36
C GLU A 161 -14.60 -8.44 -14.86
N CYS A 162 -15.67 -8.22 -15.64
CA CYS A 162 -16.73 -7.27 -15.31
C CYS A 162 -17.43 -7.67 -14.01
N ASN A 163 -17.29 -6.86 -12.96
CA ASN A 163 -17.96 -7.08 -11.69
C ASN A 163 -19.25 -6.24 -11.62
N LEU A 164 -20.38 -6.88 -11.87
CA LEU A 164 -21.70 -6.23 -11.88
C LEU A 164 -22.08 -5.60 -10.53
N LEU A 165 -21.70 -6.22 -9.40
CA LEU A 165 -22.02 -5.67 -8.08
C LEU A 165 -21.31 -4.34 -7.85
N MET A 166 -20.03 -4.27 -8.23
CA MET A 166 -19.26 -3.02 -8.21
C MET A 166 -19.84 -1.98 -9.17
N ALA A 167 -20.29 -2.42 -10.36
CA ALA A 167 -20.93 -1.55 -11.34
C ALA A 167 -22.21 -0.91 -10.80
N PHE A 168 -23.13 -1.73 -10.31
CA PHE A 168 -24.40 -1.26 -9.77
C PHE A 168 -24.20 -0.41 -8.53
N GLY A 169 -23.29 -0.79 -7.63
CA GLY A 169 -22.93 0.03 -6.48
C GLY A 169 -22.54 1.45 -6.88
N ALA A 170 -21.69 1.59 -7.90
CA ALA A 170 -21.26 2.90 -8.42
C ALA A 170 -22.38 3.65 -9.15
N ILE A 171 -23.22 2.97 -9.93
CA ILE A 171 -24.33 3.57 -10.69
C ILE A 171 -25.42 4.12 -9.77
N MET A 172 -25.64 3.49 -8.62
CA MET A 172 -26.62 3.93 -7.62
C MET A 172 -26.22 5.25 -6.94
N ASP A 173 -25.00 5.77 -7.15
CA ASP A 173 -24.64 7.12 -6.74
C ASP A 173 -25.32 8.16 -7.66
N PRO A 174 -26.28 8.95 -7.16
CA PRO A 174 -27.01 9.90 -7.99
C PRO A 174 -26.13 11.02 -8.58
N ARG A 175 -24.93 11.23 -8.02
CA ARG A 175 -23.98 12.23 -8.51
C ARG A 175 -23.25 11.77 -9.77
N MET A 176 -23.00 10.47 -9.89
CA MET A 176 -22.19 9.90 -10.96
C MET A 176 -23.02 9.11 -11.97
N LYS A 177 -24.03 8.36 -11.51
CA LYS A 177 -24.90 7.52 -12.35
C LYS A 177 -24.06 6.62 -13.27
N PHE A 178 -24.45 6.50 -14.55
CA PHE A 178 -23.74 5.66 -15.51
C PHE A 178 -22.37 6.23 -15.97
N LEU A 179 -22.12 7.53 -15.78
CA LEU A 179 -20.87 8.18 -16.21
C LEU A 179 -19.62 7.56 -15.55
N VAL A 180 -19.76 7.08 -14.31
CA VAL A 180 -18.64 6.40 -13.62
C VAL A 180 -18.20 5.15 -14.35
N ILE A 181 -19.12 4.39 -14.95
CA ILE A 181 -18.81 3.16 -15.69
C ILE A 181 -18.10 3.51 -17.00
N GLU A 182 -18.60 4.52 -17.72
CA GLU A 182 -18.01 4.99 -18.97
C GLU A 182 -16.57 5.51 -18.77
N PHE A 183 -16.26 6.07 -17.61
CA PHE A 183 -14.92 6.51 -17.24
C PHE A 183 -14.03 5.38 -16.70
N ALA A 184 -14.55 4.54 -15.81
CA ALA A 184 -13.79 3.53 -15.08
C ALA A 184 -13.41 2.32 -15.95
N TYR A 185 -14.34 1.83 -16.76
CA TYR A 185 -14.17 0.57 -17.49
C TYR A 185 -13.06 0.62 -18.54
N PRO A 186 -12.84 1.73 -19.28
CA PRO A 186 -11.68 1.85 -20.15
C PRO A 186 -10.34 1.71 -19.43
N MET A 187 -10.25 2.15 -18.17
CA MET A 187 -9.02 2.04 -17.38
C MET A 187 -8.76 0.62 -16.86
N ILE A 188 -9.83 -0.11 -16.53
CA ILE A 188 -9.70 -1.45 -15.94
C ILE A 188 -9.59 -2.53 -17.03
N TYR A 189 -10.44 -2.45 -18.06
CA TYR A 189 -10.67 -3.54 -19.01
C TYR A 189 -10.09 -3.32 -20.41
N SER A 190 -9.55 -2.12 -20.68
CA SER A 190 -9.00 -1.73 -21.98
C SER A 190 -9.93 -2.14 -23.14
N ASP A 191 -9.55 -3.13 -23.95
CA ASP A 191 -10.26 -3.57 -25.15
C ASP A 191 -11.66 -4.14 -24.87
N GLN A 192 -11.88 -4.74 -23.68
CA GLN A 192 -13.18 -5.32 -23.30
C GLN A 192 -14.16 -4.29 -22.74
N SER A 193 -13.71 -3.04 -22.54
CA SER A 193 -14.52 -1.98 -21.93
C SER A 193 -15.85 -1.77 -22.66
N GLY A 194 -15.85 -1.67 -23.98
CA GLY A 194 -17.07 -1.42 -24.76
C GLY A 194 -18.12 -2.53 -24.61
N GLN A 195 -17.68 -3.79 -24.60
CA GLN A 195 -18.55 -4.95 -24.38
C GLN A 195 -19.13 -4.93 -22.96
N ASN A 196 -18.29 -4.65 -21.96
CA ASN A 196 -18.70 -4.60 -20.55
C ASN A 196 -19.68 -3.45 -20.28
N ILE A 197 -19.46 -2.27 -20.89
CA ILE A 197 -20.38 -1.12 -20.78
C ILE A 197 -21.74 -1.48 -21.39
N ALA A 198 -21.76 -2.09 -22.58
CA ALA A 198 -23.00 -2.50 -23.25
C ALA A 198 -23.76 -3.53 -22.39
N TYR A 199 -23.05 -4.49 -21.81
CA TYR A 199 -23.62 -5.52 -20.94
C TYR A 199 -24.24 -4.94 -19.66
N VAL A 200 -23.57 -4.02 -18.98
CA VAL A 200 -24.16 -3.33 -17.81
C VAL A 200 -25.37 -2.51 -18.23
N ARG A 201 -25.33 -1.88 -19.41
CA ARG A 201 -26.43 -1.07 -19.93
C ARG A 201 -27.67 -1.93 -20.19
N THR A 202 -27.54 -3.10 -20.82
CA THR A 202 -28.70 -3.98 -21.07
C THR A 202 -29.38 -4.40 -19.77
N LEU A 203 -28.60 -4.73 -18.74
CA LEU A 203 -29.13 -5.17 -17.44
C LEU A 203 -29.82 -4.06 -16.63
N LEU A 204 -29.57 -2.78 -16.92
CA LEU A 204 -30.24 -1.66 -16.24
C LEU A 204 -31.63 -1.34 -16.81
N TYR A 205 -31.89 -1.75 -18.05
CA TYR A 205 -33.11 -1.39 -18.79
C TYR A 205 -34.00 -2.61 -19.11
N GLU A 206 -33.63 -3.81 -18.64
CA GLU A 206 -34.51 -4.98 -18.50
C GLU A 206 -35.30 -4.91 -17.19
#